data_AF-A0A7K9A554-F1
#
_entry.id   AF-A0A7K9A554-F1
#
_cell.length_a   1.000
_cell.length_b   1.000
_cell.length_c   1.000
_cell.angle_alpha   90.00
_cell.angle_beta   90.00
_cell.angle_gamma   90.00
#
_symmetry.space_group_name_H-M   'P 1'
#
loop_
_entity.id
_entity.type
_entity.pdbx_description
1 polymer ?
#
loop_
_entity_poly.entity_id
_entity_poly.type
_entity_poly.pdbx_seq_one_letter_code
_entity_poly.pdbx_strand_id
1 'polypeptide(L)' 'QSLLMAHALRRVLLCTCRPAQRQFAFVARNPRSPPGTLFCHLFVGLPAEVQTLHLLLCRCFQLGHLAAHPEVRA' A
#
# COMPACT_ATOMS: atom_id res chain seq x y z
N GLN A 1 -4.10 -14.04 18.49
CA GLN A 1 -4.35 -13.48 17.14
C GLN A 1 -3.01 -13.44 16.42
N SER A 2 -2.91 -13.97 15.20
CA SER A 2 -1.63 -14.05 14.46
C SER A 2 -1.58 -13.00 13.35
N LEU A 3 -0.43 -12.37 13.16
CA LEU A 3 -0.22 -11.36 12.12
C LEU A 3 0.09 -12.05 10.78
N LEU A 4 -0.73 -11.78 9.76
CA LEU A 4 -0.59 -12.40 8.45
C LEU A 4 0.37 -11.64 7.53
N MET A 5 0.38 -10.30 7.60
CA MET A 5 1.22 -9.44 6.76
C MET A 5 1.61 -8.15 7.50
N ALA A 6 2.87 -7.75 7.36
CA ALA A 6 3.37 -6.46 7.85
C ALA A 6 4.39 -5.87 6.86
N HIS A 7 4.03 -4.72 6.28
CA HIS A 7 4.91 -3.95 5.41
C HIS A 7 5.15 -2.57 5.99
N ALA A 8 6.42 -2.19 6.12
CA ALA A 8 6.77 -0.78 6.32
C ALA A 8 6.41 0.00 5.05
N LEU A 9 5.81 1.18 5.20
CA LEU A 9 5.30 1.98 4.09
C LEU A 9 6.35 2.25 3.00
N ARG A 10 7.60 2.54 3.39
CA ARG A 10 8.75 2.75 2.48
C ARG A 10 9.06 1.57 1.53
N ARG A 11 8.47 0.40 1.78
CA ARG A 11 8.67 -0.81 0.99
C ARG A 11 7.53 -1.07 0.02
N VAL A 12 6.42 -0.36 0.17
CA VAL A 12 5.28 -0.36 -0.75
C VAL A 12 5.56 0.69 -1.81
N LEU A 13 5.46 0.32 -3.07
CA LEU A 13 5.90 1.15 -4.20
C LEU A 13 4.72 1.73 -5.00
N LEU A 14 3.67 0.93 -5.13
CA LEU A 14 2.50 1.23 -5.95
C LEU A 14 1.29 0.57 -5.31
N CYS A 15 0.12 1.20 -5.45
CA CYS A 15 -1.15 0.54 -5.22
C CYS A 15 -2.13 0.81 -6.36
N THR A 16 -3.10 -0.09 -6.51
CA THR A 16 -4.18 0.01 -7.49
C THR A 16 -5.48 -0.50 -6.89
N CYS A 17 -6.61 0.01 -7.38
CA CYS A 17 -7.93 -0.37 -6.95
C CYS A 17 -8.84 -0.57 -8.16
N ARG A 18 -9.59 -1.67 -8.17
CA ARG A 18 -10.63 -1.95 -9.18
C ARG A 18 -11.92 -2.33 -8.44
N PRO A 19 -12.74 -1.34 -8.00
CA PRO A 19 -13.94 -1.60 -7.21
C PRO A 19 -14.95 -2.52 -7.91
N ALA A 20 -15.12 -2.36 -9.23
CA ALA A 20 -15.98 -3.23 -10.05
C ALA A 20 -15.53 -4.71 -10.04
N GLN A 21 -14.24 -4.96 -9.86
CA GLN A 21 -13.67 -6.30 -9.73
C GLN A 21 -13.50 -6.73 -8.27
N ARG A 22 -13.94 -5.90 -7.31
CA ARG A 22 -13.81 -6.17 -5.88
C ARG A 22 -12.36 -6.37 -5.43
N GLN A 23 -11.42 -5.64 -6.05
CA GLN A 23 -9.99 -5.85 -5.86
C GLN A 23 -9.26 -4.58 -5.44
N PHE A 24 -8.34 -4.74 -4.50
CA PHE A 24 -7.30 -3.77 -4.15
C PHE A 24 -5.96 -4.50 -4.12
N ALA A 25 -4.92 -3.90 -4.68
CA ALA A 25 -3.58 -4.47 -4.64
C ALA A 25 -2.51 -3.44 -4.36
N PHE A 26 -1.42 -3.88 -3.76
CA PHE A 26 -0.19 -3.10 -3.70
C PHE A 26 1.02 -3.96 -4.03
N VAL A 27 2.07 -3.31 -4.54
CA VAL A 27 3.35 -3.95 -4.83
C VAL A 27 4.36 -3.54 -3.77
N ALA A 28 5.05 -4.51 -3.17
CA ALA A 28 6.05 -4.27 -2.15
C ALA A 28 7.31 -5.14 -2.28
N ARG A 29 8.39 -4.70 -1.64
CA ARG A 29 9.59 -5.51 -1.39
C ARG A 29 9.41 -6.28 -0.08
N ASN A 30 9.53 -7.60 -0.11
CA ASN A 30 9.38 -8.44 1.08
C ASN A 30 10.69 -8.54 1.88
N PRO A 31 10.66 -8.63 3.22
CA PRO A 31 11.88 -8.78 4.02
C PRO A 31 12.58 -10.08 3.65
N ARG A 32 13.93 -10.04 3.56
CA ARG A 32 14.78 -11.21 3.25
C ARG A 32 14.57 -11.79 1.84
N SER A 33 13.88 -11.09 0.94
CA SER A 33 13.80 -11.46 -0.47
C SER A 33 14.98 -10.91 -1.27
N PRO A 34 15.30 -11.51 -2.43
CA PRO A 34 16.41 -11.03 -3.27
C PRO A 34 16.26 -9.55 -3.66
N PRO A 35 17.37 -8.83 -3.85
CA PRO A 35 17.34 -7.47 -4.37
C PRO A 35 16.59 -7.41 -5.71
N GLY A 36 15.81 -6.35 -5.90
CA GLY A 36 15.04 -6.18 -7.15
C GLY A 36 13.72 -6.95 -7.21
N THR A 37 13.49 -7.99 -6.40
CA THR A 37 12.22 -8.74 -6.44
C THR A 37 11.06 -7.91 -5.86
N LEU A 38 9.94 -7.93 -6.59
CA LEU A 38 8.69 -7.27 -6.22
C LEU A 38 7.59 -8.30 -6.04
N PHE A 39 6.72 -8.06 -5.05
CA PHE A 39 5.60 -8.94 -4.73
C PHE A 39 4.31 -8.14 -4.80
N CYS A 40 3.34 -8.66 -5.55
CA CYS A 40 1.97 -8.14 -5.59
C CYS A 40 1.15 -8.78 -4.48
N HIS A 41 0.52 -7.96 -3.65
CA HIS A 41 -0.38 -8.38 -2.59
C HIS A 41 -1.79 -7.96 -2.97
N LEU A 42 -2.65 -8.94 -3.26
CA LEU A 42 -4.02 -8.74 -3.73
C LEU A 42 -5.01 -9.02 -2.59
N PHE A 43 -5.94 -8.10 -2.38
CA PHE A 43 -7.06 -8.20 -1.46
C PHE A 43 -8.35 -8.18 -2.25
N VAL A 44 -9.27 -9.09 -1.91
CA VAL A 44 -10.61 -9.17 -2.48
C VAL A 44 -11.62 -8.93 -1.38
N GLY A 45 -12.58 -8.04 -1.61
CA GLY A 45 -13.56 -7.63 -0.59
C GLY A 45 -14.77 -6.91 -1.18
N LEU A 46 -15.62 -6.33 -0.35
CA LEU A 46 -16.72 -5.50 -0.84
C LEU A 46 -16.16 -4.26 -1.56
N PRO A 47 -16.85 -3.73 -2.60
CA PRO A 47 -16.37 -2.56 -3.35
C PRO A 47 -15.98 -1.37 -2.45
N ALA A 48 -16.77 -1.11 -1.39
CA ALA A 48 -16.49 -0.04 -0.43
C ALA A 48 -15.22 -0.32 0.42
N GLU A 49 -14.97 -1.58 0.79
CA GLU A 49 -13.79 -1.96 1.59
C GLU A 49 -12.51 -1.80 0.76
N VAL A 50 -12.50 -2.31 -0.48
CA VAL A 50 -11.31 -2.21 -1.34
C VAL A 50 -11.02 -0.75 -1.73
N GLN A 51 -12.05 0.07 -1.87
CA GLN A 51 -11.89 1.51 -2.08
C GLN A 51 -11.36 2.21 -0.83
N THR A 52 -11.86 1.84 0.35
CA THR A 52 -11.36 2.36 1.63
C THR A 52 -9.88 2.04 1.82
N LEU A 53 -9.47 0.79 1.56
CA LEU A 53 -8.05 0.38 1.64
C LEU A 53 -7.16 1.22 0.72
N HIS A 54 -7.61 1.47 -0.52
CA HIS A 54 -6.90 2.31 -1.47
C HIS A 54 -6.72 3.74 -0.98
N LEU A 55 -7.80 4.38 -0.51
CA LEU A 55 -7.74 5.76 -0.01
C LEU A 55 -6.86 5.88 1.24
N LEU A 56 -6.94 4.93 2.16
CA LEU A 56 -6.09 4.89 3.35
C LEU A 56 -4.61 4.77 2.97
N LEU A 57 -4.24 3.87 2.06
CA LEU A 57 -2.85 3.72 1.65
C LEU A 57 -2.34 4.95 0.89
N CYS A 58 -3.14 5.53 -0.01
CA CYS A 58 -2.83 6.80 -0.67
C CYS A 58 -2.58 7.92 0.35
N ARG A 59 -3.42 8.02 1.39
CA ARG A 59 -3.23 9.00 2.46
C ARG A 59 -1.95 8.74 3.25
N CYS A 60 -1.62 7.48 3.55
CA CYS A 60 -0.36 7.13 4.19
C CYS A 60 0.85 7.58 3.36
N PHE A 61 0.82 7.39 2.03
CA PHE A 61 1.89 7.89 1.15
C PHE A 61 2.01 9.41 1.17
N GLN A 62 0.90 10.14 1.09
CA GLN A 62 0.90 11.59 1.18
C GLN A 62 1.51 12.08 2.49
N LEU A 63 1.07 11.51 3.62
CA LEU A 63 1.60 11.87 4.94
C LEU A 63 3.08 11.50 5.10
N GLY A 64 3.48 10.33 4.59
CA GLY A 64 4.88 9.90 4.59
C GLY A 64 5.77 10.81 3.76
N HIS A 65 5.28 11.27 2.60
CA HIS A 65 5.98 12.23 1.77
C HIS A 65 6.13 13.59 2.47
N LEU A 66 5.04 14.15 3.00
CA LEU A 66 5.08 15.43 3.74
C LEU A 66 5.96 15.36 5.01
N ALA A 67 6.06 14.20 5.64
CA ALA A 67 6.94 13.98 6.78
C ALA A 67 8.42 13.93 6.37
N ALA A 68 8.72 13.40 5.18
CA ALA A 68 10.09 13.36 4.63
C ALA A 68 10.52 14.69 3.98
N HIS A 69 9.55 15.49 3.54
CA HIS A 69 9.74 16.74 2.79
C HIS A 69 9.03 17.91 3.48
N PRO A 70 9.50 18.36 4.65
CA PRO A 70 8.88 19.45 5.39
C PRO A 70 8.81 20.76 4.59
N GLU A 71 9.71 20.97 3.63
CA GLU A 71 9.74 22.12 2.72
C GLU A 71 8.47 22.26 1.86
N VAL A 72 7.75 21.16 1.60
CA VAL A 72 6.51 21.15 0.79
C VAL A 72 5.31 21.69 1.57
N ARG A 73 5.45 21.92 2.89
CA ARG A 73 4.35 22.39 3.77
C ARG A 73 4.28 23.93 3.88
N ALA A 74 5.30 24.64 3.41
CA ALA A 74 5.41 26.10 3.43
C ALA A 74 4.69 26.74 2.23
#